data_AF-A0A418V829-F1
#
_entry.id   AF-A0A418V829-F1
#
_cell.length_a   1.000
_cell.length_b   1.000
_cell.length_c   1.000
_cell.angle_alpha   90.00
_cell.angle_beta   90.00
_cell.angle_gamma   90.00
#
_symmetry.space_group_name_H-M   'P 1'
#
loop_
_entity.id
_entity.type
_entity.pdbx_description
1 polymer ?
#
loop_
_entity_poly.entity_id
_entity_poly.type
_entity_poly.pdbx_seq_one_letter_code
_entity_poly.pdbx_strand_id
1 'polypeptide(L)'
;MKKRSTLLLPLLASGLLASCTMIRPAQLTLSAGQTGKLGFQTVTLLKVLDSRCPPGSQCAWSGDVAAEVRVLKGRETKTLTLRLPNDPQAEWAGLRILNATQGEPVQVTFTDRKP
;
A
#
# COMPACT_ATOMS: atom_id res chain seq x y z
N MET A 1 -44.39 45.46 -42.63
CA MET A 1 -43.26 44.50 -42.61
C MET A 1 -42.11 45.11 -41.79
N LYS A 2 -41.25 44.26 -41.21
CA LYS A 2 -39.90 44.53 -40.62
C LYS A 2 -39.73 44.48 -39.07
N LYS A 3 -39.70 43.22 -38.61
CA LYS A 3 -38.84 42.53 -37.60
C LYS A 3 -38.46 43.25 -36.29
N ARG A 4 -39.05 42.74 -35.19
CA ARG A 4 -38.56 42.88 -33.81
C ARG A 4 -37.27 42.08 -33.63
N SER A 5 -36.21 42.75 -33.19
CA SER A 5 -34.90 42.17 -32.92
C SER A 5 -34.88 41.65 -31.48
N THR A 6 -34.97 40.32 -31.33
CA THR A 6 -34.90 39.65 -30.03
C THR A 6 -33.43 39.38 -29.69
N LEU A 7 -32.88 40.18 -28.78
CA LEU A 7 -31.55 39.97 -28.20
C LEU A 7 -31.60 38.76 -27.24
N LEU A 8 -31.00 37.65 -27.67
CA LEU A 8 -30.76 36.46 -26.86
C LEU A 8 -29.52 36.67 -25.98
N LEU A 9 -29.71 36.77 -24.67
CA LEU A 9 -28.66 36.69 -23.65
C LEU A 9 -28.17 35.24 -23.54
N PRO A 10 -26.86 34.96 -23.58
CA PRO A 10 -26.35 33.62 -23.31
C PRO A 10 -26.29 33.39 -21.79
N LEU A 11 -27.01 32.38 -21.30
CA LEU A 11 -26.83 31.85 -19.94
C LEU A 11 -25.47 31.16 -19.84
N LEU A 12 -24.53 31.77 -19.11
CA LEU A 12 -23.29 31.14 -18.66
C LEU A 12 -23.59 30.23 -17.45
N ALA A 13 -23.98 28.98 -17.72
CA ALA A 13 -24.07 27.94 -16.70
C ALA A 13 -22.66 27.47 -16.32
N SER A 14 -22.15 27.96 -15.19
CA SER A 14 -20.86 27.56 -14.62
C SER A 14 -20.93 26.13 -14.10
N GLY A 15 -20.29 25.19 -14.81
CA GLY A 15 -20.10 23.81 -14.37
C GLY A 15 -18.96 23.71 -13.36
N LEU A 16 -19.29 23.52 -12.07
CA LEU A 16 -18.32 23.05 -11.08
C LEU A 16 -18.14 21.52 -11.24
N LEU A 17 -17.11 21.11 -11.97
CA LEU A 17 -16.62 19.72 -11.96
C LEU A 17 -15.87 19.46 -10.65
N ALA A 18 -16.60 18.99 -9.63
CA ALA A 18 -16.00 18.49 -8.38
C ALA A 18 -15.16 17.23 -8.67
N SER A 19 -13.85 17.42 -8.81
CA SER A 19 -12.90 16.32 -8.99
C SER A 19 -12.67 15.60 -7.66
N CYS A 20 -13.37 14.49 -7.44
CA CYS A 20 -13.14 13.60 -6.30
C CYS A 20 -11.83 12.84 -6.51
N THR A 21 -10.74 13.30 -5.89
CA THR A 21 -9.48 12.56 -5.85
C THR A 21 -9.60 11.44 -4.81
N MET A 22 -9.76 10.20 -5.28
CA MET A 22 -9.73 9.04 -4.39
C MET A 22 -8.29 8.84 -3.87
N ILE A 23 -8.06 9.10 -2.58
CA ILE A 23 -6.79 8.78 -1.92
C ILE A 23 -6.69 7.25 -1.85
N ARG A 24 -5.86 6.65 -2.70
CA ARG A 24 -5.55 5.21 -2.63
C ARG A 24 -4.51 4.96 -1.54
N PRO A 25 -4.66 3.88 -0.74
CA PRO A 25 -3.64 3.49 0.22
C PRO A 25 -2.32 3.23 -0.52
N ALA A 26 -1.22 3.73 0.05
CA ALA A 26 0.07 3.55 -0.57
C ALA A 26 0.44 2.07 -0.51
N GLN A 27 1.16 1.61 -1.53
CA GLN A 27 1.73 0.28 -1.59
C GLN A 27 3.19 0.38 -2.00
N LEU A 28 4.01 -0.51 -1.44
CA LEU A 28 5.43 -0.57 -1.73
C LEU A 28 5.87 -2.02 -1.75
N THR A 29 6.44 -2.47 -2.86
CA THR A 29 7.00 -3.82 -2.96
C THR A 29 8.52 -3.77 -2.85
N LEU A 30 9.10 -4.59 -1.96
CA LEU A 30 10.53 -4.67 -1.71
C LEU A 30 10.99 -6.14 -1.67
N SER A 31 12.23 -6.36 -2.05
CA SER A 31 13.03 -7.55 -1.72
C SER A 31 13.96 -7.23 -0.54
N ALA A 32 14.49 -8.26 0.12
CA ALA A 32 15.46 -8.08 1.20
C ALA A 32 16.64 -7.19 0.76
N GLY A 33 17.03 -6.26 1.63
CA GLY A 33 18.05 -5.23 1.37
C GLY A 33 17.54 -3.97 0.68
N GLN A 34 16.34 -3.98 0.09
CA GLN A 34 15.81 -2.81 -0.61
C GLN A 34 15.15 -1.81 0.34
N THR A 35 15.12 -0.55 -0.09
CA THR A 35 14.49 0.56 0.62
C THR A 35 13.58 1.32 -0.33
N GLY A 36 12.42 1.76 0.16
CA GLY A 36 11.49 2.58 -0.59
C GLY A 36 10.64 3.48 0.30
N LYS A 37 9.89 4.40 -0.34
CA LYS A 37 8.96 5.28 0.36
C LYS A 37 7.55 4.72 0.35
N LEU A 38 6.88 4.78 1.49
CA LEU A 38 5.48 4.43 1.65
C LEU A 38 4.78 5.57 2.41
N GLY A 39 4.01 6.38 1.69
CA GLY A 39 3.46 7.63 2.24
C GLY A 39 4.56 8.55 2.75
N PHE A 40 4.50 8.89 4.04
CA PHE A 40 5.48 9.76 4.71
C PHE A 40 6.64 8.99 5.39
N GLN A 41 6.75 7.70 5.13
CA GLN A 41 7.69 6.80 5.79
C GLN A 41 8.71 6.26 4.78
N THR A 42 9.94 6.02 5.25
CA THR A 42 10.93 5.25 4.49
C THR A 42 11.04 3.87 5.11
N VAL A 43 10.85 2.84 4.30
CA VAL A 43 10.83 1.45 4.72
C VAL A 43 12.01 0.74 4.08
N THR A 44 12.88 0.17 4.91
CA THR A 44 13.92 -0.77 4.50
C THR A 44 13.50 -2.17 4.88
N LEU A 45 13.43 -3.08 3.91
CA LEU A 45 13.24 -4.50 4.18
C LEU A 45 14.59 -5.13 4.50
N LEU A 46 14.77 -5.57 5.75
CA LEU A 46 16.05 -6.13 6.20
C LEU A 46 16.13 -7.61 5.87
N LYS A 47 15.12 -8.39 6.26
CA LYS A 47 15.08 -9.84 6.09
C LYS A 47 13.66 -10.32 5.85
N VAL A 48 13.55 -11.45 5.16
CA VAL A 48 12.29 -12.18 4.98
C VAL A 48 12.53 -13.65 5.30
N LEU A 49 11.68 -14.20 6.16
CA LEU A 49 11.56 -15.63 6.38
C LEU A 49 10.22 -16.07 5.79
N ASP A 50 10.27 -16.93 4.78
CA ASP A 50 9.08 -17.53 4.18
C ASP A 50 9.05 -19.02 4.55
N SER A 51 8.13 -19.39 5.43
CA SER A 51 7.91 -20.77 5.85
C SER A 51 6.70 -21.40 5.14
N ARG A 52 6.14 -20.71 4.14
CA ARG A 52 4.94 -21.20 3.47
C ARG A 52 5.20 -22.49 2.72
N CYS A 53 4.19 -23.36 2.67
CA CYS A 53 4.26 -24.57 1.86
C CYS A 53 4.48 -24.19 0.38
N PRO A 54 5.54 -24.72 -0.27
CA PRO A 54 5.81 -24.45 -1.68
C PRO A 54 4.68 -24.95 -2.58
N PRO A 55 4.45 -24.31 -3.74
CA PRO A 55 3.44 -24.75 -4.68
C PRO A 55 3.77 -26.15 -5.20
N GLY A 56 2.77 -27.03 -5.25
CA GLY A 56 2.94 -28.42 -5.71
C GLY A 56 3.45 -29.40 -4.65
N SER A 57 3.66 -28.95 -3.41
CA SER A 57 4.05 -29.82 -2.28
C SER A 57 2.86 -30.17 -1.39
N GLN A 58 2.87 -31.37 -0.80
CA GLN A 58 1.88 -31.78 0.21
C GLN A 58 2.44 -31.52 1.61
N CYS A 59 2.07 -30.39 2.22
CA CYS A 59 2.47 -30.05 3.59
C CYS A 59 1.31 -30.25 4.57
N ALA A 60 1.61 -30.70 5.80
CA ALA A 60 0.62 -30.77 6.87
C ALA A 60 0.18 -29.36 7.36
N TRP A 61 1.06 -28.36 7.24
CA TRP A 61 0.82 -26.97 7.62
C TRP A 61 1.35 -26.01 6.55
N SER A 62 0.67 -24.87 6.36
CA SER A 62 0.95 -23.92 5.27
C SER A 62 1.87 -22.76 5.64
N GLY A 63 2.36 -22.67 6.88
CA GLY A 63 3.34 -21.67 7.35
C GLY A 63 2.90 -20.21 7.25
N ASP A 64 3.86 -19.30 7.50
CA ASP A 64 3.71 -17.84 7.42
C ASP A 64 4.93 -17.15 6.80
N VAL A 65 4.77 -15.88 6.44
CA VAL A 65 5.87 -14.99 6.06
C VAL A 65 6.13 -14.01 7.20
N ALA A 66 7.37 -13.96 7.68
CA ALA A 66 7.83 -12.95 8.63
C ALA A 66 8.82 -12.00 7.94
N ALA A 67 8.59 -10.70 8.04
CA ALA A 67 9.45 -9.66 7.49
C ALA A 67 10.01 -8.78 8.61
N GLU A 68 11.33 -8.67 8.68
CA GLU A 68 12.02 -7.71 9.54
C GLU A 68 12.21 -6.42 8.74
N VAL A 69 11.60 -5.32 9.21
CA VAL A 69 11.60 -4.04 8.50
C VAL A 69 12.08 -2.92 9.41
N ARG A 70 12.90 -2.03 8.86
CA ARG A 70 13.24 -0.77 9.52
C ARG A 70 12.41 0.35 8.91
N VAL A 71 11.69 1.06 9.74
CA VAL A 71 10.83 2.19 9.36
C VAL A 71 11.42 3.47 9.92
N LEU A 72 11.67 4.43 9.03
CA LEU A 72 12.06 5.80 9.37
C LEU A 72 10.87 6.74 9.11
N LYS A 73 10.42 7.43 10.15
CA LYS A 73 9.35 8.43 10.10
C LYS A 73 9.81 9.71 10.77
N GLY A 74 10.09 10.75 9.98
CA GLY A 74 10.72 11.96 10.49
C GLY A 74 12.11 11.66 11.07
N ARG A 75 12.27 11.78 12.39
CA ARG A 75 13.52 11.46 13.12
C ARG A 75 13.46 10.13 13.86
N GLU A 76 12.29 9.49 13.90
CA GLU A 76 12.10 8.24 14.62
C GLU A 76 12.42 7.05 13.71
N THR A 77 13.24 6.14 14.21
CA THR A 77 13.54 4.86 13.56
C THR A 77 13.07 3.72 14.43
N LYS A 78 12.30 2.80 13.86
CA LYS A 78 11.81 1.59 14.53
C LYS A 78 12.09 0.36 13.66
N THR A 79 12.46 -0.75 14.31
CA THR A 79 12.48 -2.06 13.67
C THR A 79 11.23 -2.82 14.07
N LEU A 80 10.52 -3.37 13.09
CA LEU A 80 9.29 -4.12 13.27
C LEU A 80 9.46 -5.52 12.69
N THR A 81 8.81 -6.50 13.32
CA THR A 81 8.59 -7.82 12.73
C THR A 81 7.13 -7.92 12.31
N LEU A 82 6.88 -7.99 11.02
CA LEU A 82 5.54 -8.10 10.45
C LEU A 82 5.28 -9.52 9.96
N ARG A 83 4.04 -10.00 10.07
CA ARG A 83 3.64 -11.33 9.62
C ARG A 83 2.54 -11.32 8.57
N LEU A 84 2.56 -12.34 7.70
CA LEU A 84 1.48 -12.67 6.78
C LEU A 84 1.16 -14.18 6.93
N PRO A 85 -0.06 -14.56 7.33
CA PRO A 85 -1.22 -13.70 7.63
C PRO A 85 -0.96 -12.76 8.83
N ASN A 86 -1.69 -11.64 8.87
CA ASN A 86 -1.51 -10.62 9.91
C ASN A 86 -1.80 -11.19 11.29
N ASP A 87 -0.91 -10.96 12.25
CA ASP A 87 -1.13 -11.29 13.66
C ASP A 87 -2.09 -10.25 14.28
N PRO A 88 -3.28 -10.66 14.77
CA PRO A 88 -4.26 -9.75 15.37
C PRO A 88 -3.75 -9.05 16.64
N GLN A 89 -2.75 -9.62 17.32
CA GLN A 89 -2.18 -9.07 18.54
C GLN A 89 -1.00 -8.15 18.28
N ALA A 90 -0.49 -8.09 17.05
CA ALA A 90 0.63 -7.22 16.70
C ALA A 90 0.24 -5.74 16.73
N GLU A 91 1.10 -4.93 17.31
CA GLU A 91 0.94 -3.47 17.34
C GLU A 91 0.98 -2.91 15.91
N TRP A 92 -0.04 -2.11 15.56
CA TRP A 92 -0.09 -1.44 14.26
C TRP A 92 0.70 -0.13 14.29
N ALA A 93 1.91 -0.17 13.72
CA ALA A 93 2.77 1.01 13.59
C ALA A 93 2.60 1.75 12.24
N GLY A 94 1.43 1.67 11.60
CA GLY A 94 1.18 2.31 10.30
C GLY A 94 1.80 1.57 9.11
N LEU A 95 2.13 0.29 9.27
CA LEU A 95 2.72 -0.58 8.25
C LEU A 95 2.21 -2.01 8.45
N ARG A 96 1.88 -2.71 7.37
CA ARG A 96 1.60 -4.15 7.37
C ARG A 96 1.99 -4.80 6.05
N ILE A 97 2.09 -6.12 6.05
CA ILE A 97 2.23 -6.90 4.82
C ILE A 97 0.85 -7.01 4.16
N LEU A 98 0.77 -6.62 2.89
CA LEU A 98 -0.41 -6.82 2.05
C LEU A 98 -0.32 -8.16 1.30
N ASN A 99 0.86 -8.49 0.78
CA ASN A 99 1.11 -9.73 0.06
C ASN A 99 2.60 -10.08 0.07
N ALA A 100 2.93 -11.33 -0.24
CA ALA A 100 4.29 -11.78 -0.50
C ALA A 100 4.31 -12.82 -1.63
N THR A 101 5.22 -12.68 -2.59
CA THR A 101 5.42 -13.70 -3.64
C THR A 101 6.00 -14.97 -3.06
N GLN A 102 5.71 -16.13 -3.65
CA GLN A 102 6.45 -17.37 -3.35
C GLN A 102 7.58 -17.52 -4.39
N GLY A 103 8.78 -17.89 -3.93
CA GLY A 103 9.98 -18.03 -4.78
C GLY A 103 11.13 -17.12 -4.36
N GLU A 104 12.28 -17.25 -5.03
CA GLU A 104 13.49 -16.47 -4.74
C GLU A 104 13.78 -15.44 -5.86
N PRO A 105 13.97 -14.15 -5.53
CA PRO A 105 13.82 -13.54 -4.21
C PRO A 105 12.34 -13.36 -3.81
N VAL A 106 12.05 -13.50 -2.51
CA VAL A 106 10.73 -13.17 -1.97
C VAL A 106 10.53 -11.66 -2.04
N GLN A 107 9.47 -11.23 -2.72
CA GLN A 107 9.03 -9.85 -2.78
C GLN A 107 7.86 -9.65 -1.84
N VAL A 108 7.97 -8.66 -0.95
CA VAL A 108 6.95 -8.33 0.05
C VAL A 108 6.32 -6.99 -0.32
N THR A 109 5.00 -6.99 -0.51
CA THR A 109 4.21 -5.79 -0.71
C THR A 109 3.70 -5.30 0.63
N PHE A 110 4.07 -4.08 1.00
CA PHE A 110 3.63 -3.37 2.18
C PHE A 110 2.49 -2.41 1.87
N THR A 111 1.68 -2.09 2.88
CA THR A 111 0.69 -1.02 2.82
C THR A 111 0.56 -0.28 4.15
N ASP A 112 0.14 0.98 4.07
CA ASP A 112 -0.21 1.84 5.20
C ASP A 112 -1.70 1.78 5.56
N ARG A 113 -2.50 0.98 4.83
CA ARG A 113 -3.92 0.77 5.15
C ARG A 113 -4.03 0.02 6.48
N LYS A 114 -4.81 0.58 7.42
CA LYS A 114 -5.17 -0.08 8.68
C LYS A 114 -5.75 -1.48 8.43
N PRO A 115 -5.40 -2.50 9.24
CA PRO A 115 -6.01 -3.83 9.18
C PRO A 115 -7.52 -3.81 9.39
#